data_AF-A0A2T7TBC8-F1
#
_entry.id   AF-A0A2T7TBC8-F1
#
_cell.length_a   1.000
_cell.length_b   1.000
_cell.length_c   1.000
_cell.angle_alpha   90.00
_cell.angle_beta   90.00
_cell.angle_gamma   90.00
#
_symmetry.space_group_name_H-M   'P 1'
#
loop_
_entity.id
_entity.type
_entity.pdbx_description
1 polymer ?
#
loop_
_entity_poly.entity_id
_entity_poly.type
_entity_poly.pdbx_seq_one_letter_code
_entity_poly.pdbx_strand_id
1 'polypeptide(L)'
;MRLVVVFGTHKLETVRYLARYSETFQMVFVYQNESFEPGLDGAIRSALPMTQGPVALVLPDIVVSGADSAASLLAALRHTEVTGWSVVAAEERDPDILQQMGALAVVEAGGILTVGAATDKPTDPSGFNAFWGIVAATENEAHRLPDVVGKGADSPLAGAVALMVEGIVNYNTPAG
;
A
#
# COMPACT_ATOMS: atom_id res chain seq x y z
N MET A 1 1.65 12.76 13.05
CA MET A 1 1.94 11.71 12.06
C MET A 1 3.22 12.09 11.31
N ARG A 2 4.12 11.13 11.08
CA ARG A 2 5.30 11.32 10.22
C ARG A 2 4.94 10.94 8.79
N LEU A 3 5.22 11.81 7.84
CA LEU A 3 5.03 11.54 6.42
C LEU A 3 6.41 11.44 5.76
N VAL A 4 6.81 10.22 5.40
CA VAL A 4 8.04 9.96 4.67
C VAL A 4 7.72 9.96 3.18
N VAL A 5 8.18 10.97 2.46
CA VAL A 5 7.91 11.15 1.03
C VAL A 5 9.16 10.75 0.26
N VAL A 6 9.05 9.69 -0.52
CA VAL A 6 10.11 9.26 -1.44
C VAL A 6 9.93 9.94 -2.78
N PHE A 7 11.01 10.49 -3.34
CA PHE A 7 10.94 11.25 -4.59
C PHE A 7 12.19 11.04 -5.46
N GLY A 8 12.01 11.12 -6.77
CA GLY A 8 13.09 11.24 -7.76
C GLY A 8 13.40 12.71 -8.08
N THR A 9 14.53 12.96 -8.76
CA THR A 9 15.01 14.33 -9.07
C THR A 9 14.01 15.18 -9.85
N HIS A 10 13.13 14.54 -10.62
CA HIS A 10 12.11 15.18 -11.45
C HIS A 10 10.85 15.62 -10.66
N LYS A 11 10.80 15.43 -9.34
CA LYS A 11 9.65 15.74 -8.46
C LYS A 11 9.91 16.84 -7.42
N LEU A 12 10.94 17.68 -7.59
CA LEU A 12 11.27 18.76 -6.65
C LEU A 12 10.12 19.75 -6.43
N GLU A 13 9.31 20.00 -7.48
CA GLU A 13 8.12 20.84 -7.36
C GLU A 13 7.04 20.25 -6.44
N THR A 14 6.90 18.93 -6.45
CA THR A 14 6.01 18.20 -5.52
C THR A 14 6.50 18.35 -4.09
N VAL A 15 7.82 18.24 -3.86
CA VAL A 15 8.43 18.47 -2.53
C VAL A 15 8.15 19.90 -2.06
N ARG A 16 8.35 20.91 -2.92
CA ARG A 16 8.05 22.32 -2.62
C ARG A 16 6.59 22.53 -2.23
N TYR A 17 5.67 21.90 -2.95
CA TYR A 17 4.24 21.96 -2.65
C TYR A 17 3.92 21.34 -1.29
N LEU A 18 4.43 20.14 -1.01
CA LEU A 18 4.15 19.41 0.22
C LEU A 18 4.75 20.07 1.47
N ALA A 19 5.85 20.80 1.33
CA ALA A 19 6.51 21.51 2.43
C ALA A 19 5.58 22.51 3.16
N ARG A 20 4.52 23.00 2.51
CA ARG A 20 3.52 23.88 3.14
C ARG A 20 2.74 23.21 4.29
N TYR A 21 2.75 21.88 4.35
CA TYR A 21 2.10 21.10 5.41
C TYR A 21 3.05 20.72 6.56
N SER A 22 4.24 21.30 6.61
CA SER A 22 5.25 21.01 7.65
C SER A 22 4.81 21.38 9.07
N GLU A 23 3.84 22.29 9.22
CA GLU A 23 3.23 22.60 10.52
C GLU A 23 2.15 21.60 10.93
N THR A 24 1.64 20.80 9.98
CA THR A 24 0.62 19.77 10.24
C THR A 24 1.24 18.38 10.43
N PHE A 25 2.31 18.07 9.69
CA PHE A 25 2.95 16.75 9.69
C PHE A 25 4.46 16.85 9.93
N GLN A 26 5.03 15.84 10.58
CA GLN A 26 6.48 15.67 10.59
C GLN A 26 6.92 15.15 9.21
N MET A 27 7.31 16.06 8.32
CA MET A 27 7.70 15.73 6.95
C MET A 27 9.15 15.25 6.89
N VAL A 28 9.38 14.12 6.23
CA VAL A 28 10.73 13.62 5.88
C VAL A 28 10.76 13.35 4.39
N PHE A 29 11.71 13.95 3.67
CA PHE A 29 11.88 13.75 2.24
C PHE A 29 13.09 12.86 1.98
N VAL A 30 12.89 11.75 1.28
CA VAL A 30 13.92 10.78 0.95
C VAL A 30 14.08 10.73 -0.56
N TYR A 31 15.30 10.98 -1.02
CA TYR A 31 15.63 10.85 -2.43
C TYR A 31 15.85 9.37 -2.79
N GLN A 32 15.12 8.86 -3.78
CA GLN A 32 15.38 7.54 -4.36
C GLN A 32 16.41 7.66 -5.48
N ASN A 33 17.54 6.97 -5.32
CA ASN A 33 18.50 6.83 -6.41
C ASN A 33 18.17 5.59 -7.26
N GLU A 34 17.36 5.80 -8.29
CA GLU A 34 16.87 4.72 -9.18
C GLU A 34 17.99 3.93 -9.87
N SER A 35 19.21 4.49 -9.97
CA SER A 35 20.36 3.77 -10.53
C SER A 35 20.85 2.62 -9.65
N PHE A 36 20.52 2.62 -8.35
CA PHE A 36 20.92 1.57 -7.40
C PHE A 36 19.73 0.75 -6.91
N GLU A 37 18.63 1.42 -6.59
CA GLU A 37 17.40 0.78 -6.12
C GLU A 37 16.20 1.29 -6.95
N PRO A 38 15.98 0.75 -8.16
CA PRO A 38 14.85 1.12 -8.99
C PRO A 38 13.54 0.56 -8.44
N GLY A 39 12.41 1.05 -8.98
CA GLY A 39 11.09 0.49 -8.70
C GLY A 39 10.52 0.86 -7.34
N LEU A 40 9.32 0.36 -7.06
CA LEU A 40 8.59 0.67 -5.84
C LEU A 40 9.21 0.01 -4.60
N ASP A 41 9.74 -1.21 -4.72
CA ASP A 41 10.43 -1.89 -3.63
C ASP A 41 11.70 -1.13 -3.21
N GLY A 42 12.47 -0.60 -4.17
CA GLY A 42 13.60 0.29 -3.89
C GLY A 42 13.21 1.60 -3.21
N ALA A 43 12.10 2.20 -3.63
CA ALA A 43 11.54 3.40 -2.99
C ALA A 43 11.21 3.12 -1.52
N ILE A 44 10.55 1.99 -1.24
CA ILE A 44 10.20 1.56 0.11
C ILE A 44 11.46 1.33 0.95
N ARG A 45 12.46 0.59 0.44
CA ARG A 45 13.72 0.33 1.15
C ARG A 45 14.44 1.61 1.55
N SER A 46 14.49 2.60 0.65
CA SER A 46 15.08 3.90 0.92
C SER A 46 14.37 4.67 2.06
N ALA A 47 13.05 4.51 2.20
CA ALA A 47 12.26 5.18 3.24
C ALA A 47 12.32 4.51 4.61
N LEU A 48 12.46 3.17 4.67
CA LEU A 48 12.33 2.40 5.91
C LEU A 48 13.19 2.92 7.08
N PRO A 49 14.46 3.31 6.90
CA PRO A 49 15.25 3.84 8.02
C PRO A 49 14.67 5.11 8.67
N MET A 50 13.78 5.83 7.99
CA MET A 50 13.18 7.07 8.45
C MET A 50 11.81 6.89 9.11
N THR A 51 11.25 5.68 9.10
CA THR A 51 9.95 5.38 9.73
C THR A 51 10.11 5.17 11.24
N GLN A 52 9.00 5.22 11.97
CA GLN A 52 8.95 4.97 13.42
C GLN A 52 7.53 4.54 13.79
N GLY A 53 7.38 3.44 14.54
CA GLY A 53 6.08 2.84 14.84
C GLY A 53 5.45 2.13 13.64
N PRO A 54 4.15 1.78 13.71
CA PRO A 54 3.41 1.17 12.60
C PRO A 54 3.47 2.03 11.33
N VAL A 55 3.66 1.38 10.18
CA VAL A 55 3.89 2.03 8.90
C VAL A 55 2.77 1.70 7.93
N ALA A 56 2.24 2.71 7.25
CA ALA A 56 1.36 2.52 6.11
C ALA A 56 2.06 2.92 4.80
N LEU A 57 2.06 2.02 3.83
CA LEU A 57 2.40 2.28 2.44
C LEU A 57 1.18 2.86 1.72
N VAL A 58 1.34 4.08 1.21
CA VAL A 58 0.30 4.81 0.45
C VAL A 58 0.91 5.23 -0.88
N LEU A 59 0.26 4.83 -1.97
CA LEU A 59 0.67 5.26 -3.31
C LEU A 59 -0.08 6.55 -3.69
N PRO A 60 0.61 7.60 -4.18
CA PRO A 60 0.01 8.92 -4.40
C PRO A 60 -0.98 8.97 -5.57
N ASP A 61 -0.99 7.95 -6.42
CA ASP A 61 -1.88 7.74 -7.56
C ASP A 61 -3.14 6.93 -7.19
N ILE A 62 -3.21 6.39 -5.98
CA ILE A 62 -4.36 5.64 -5.48
C ILE A 62 -5.26 6.55 -4.63
N VAL A 63 -6.53 6.63 -4.99
CA VAL A 63 -7.55 7.36 -4.23
C VAL A 63 -8.61 6.38 -3.73
N VAL A 64 -8.85 6.42 -2.43
CA VAL A 64 -9.88 5.62 -1.74
C VAL A 64 -11.16 6.46 -1.62
N SER A 65 -12.31 5.89 -2.00
CA SER A 65 -13.62 6.55 -1.98
C SER A 65 -14.66 5.75 -1.18
N GLY A 66 -15.81 6.41 -0.89
CA GLY A 66 -16.90 5.86 -0.09
C GLY A 66 -17.03 6.50 1.30
N ALA A 67 -18.10 6.14 2.02
CA ALA A 67 -18.47 6.78 3.29
C ALA A 67 -17.38 6.66 4.38
N ASP A 68 -16.63 5.55 4.40
CA ASP A 68 -15.63 5.26 5.43
C ASP A 68 -14.17 5.49 4.96
N SER A 69 -13.97 6.05 3.77
CA SER A 69 -12.64 6.21 3.17
C SER A 69 -11.70 7.04 4.04
N ALA A 70 -12.20 8.10 4.67
CA ALA A 70 -11.40 8.98 5.53
C ALA A 70 -10.87 8.27 6.80
N ALA A 71 -11.58 7.25 7.30
CA ALA A 71 -11.19 6.50 8.48
C ALA A 71 -10.36 5.25 8.16
N SER A 72 -10.39 4.79 6.90
CA SER A 72 -9.79 3.52 6.45
C SER A 72 -8.30 3.37 6.80
N LEU A 73 -7.49 4.42 6.61
CA LEU A 73 -6.07 4.40 6.95
C LEU A 73 -5.83 4.19 8.45
N LEU A 74 -6.59 4.90 9.30
CA LEU A 74 -6.45 4.76 10.75
C LEU A 74 -6.95 3.39 11.23
N ALA A 75 -8.03 2.88 10.63
CA ALA A 75 -8.53 1.55 10.89
C ALA A 75 -7.49 0.48 10.54
N ALA A 76 -6.84 0.59 9.38
CA ALA A 76 -5.78 -0.32 8.96
C ALA A 76 -4.64 -0.35 9.99
N LEU A 77 -4.09 0.80 10.36
CA LEU A 77 -3.02 0.88 11.35
C LEU A 77 -3.40 0.20 12.69
N ARG A 78 -4.63 0.37 13.17
CA ARG A 78 -5.11 -0.31 14.39
C ARG A 78 -5.17 -1.83 14.25
N HIS A 79 -5.60 -2.34 13.09
CA HIS A 79 -5.68 -3.78 12.87
C HIS A 79 -4.32 -4.47 12.77
N THR A 80 -3.24 -3.73 12.47
CA THR A 80 -1.88 -4.32 12.48
C THR A 80 -1.50 -4.88 13.85
N GLU A 81 -2.06 -4.37 14.96
CA GLU A 81 -1.78 -4.88 16.31
C GLU A 81 -2.24 -6.34 16.52
N VAL A 82 -3.14 -6.84 15.69
CA VAL A 82 -3.71 -8.20 15.82
C VAL A 82 -2.95 -9.21 14.96
N THR A 83 -2.67 -8.85 13.71
CA THR A 83 -2.17 -9.78 12.67
C THR A 83 -0.76 -9.44 12.18
N GLY A 84 -0.15 -8.35 12.66
CA GLY A 84 1.10 -7.80 12.11
C GLY A 84 0.89 -6.96 10.85
N TRP A 85 -0.16 -7.26 10.08
CA TRP A 85 -0.46 -6.71 8.76
C TRP A 85 -1.95 -6.43 8.55
N SER A 86 -2.27 -5.36 7.84
CA SER A 86 -3.62 -5.11 7.35
C SER A 86 -3.59 -4.40 5.99
N VAL A 87 -4.71 -4.46 5.27
CA VAL A 87 -4.86 -3.81 3.97
C VAL A 87 -6.19 -3.08 3.90
N VAL A 88 -6.21 -1.94 3.21
CA VAL A 88 -7.44 -1.35 2.68
C VAL A 88 -7.60 -1.86 1.26
N ALA A 89 -8.72 -2.51 0.97
CA ALA A 89 -8.94 -3.23 -0.28
C ALA A 89 -10.32 -2.93 -0.88
N ALA A 90 -10.44 -3.07 -2.19
CA ALA A 90 -11.72 -3.02 -2.90
C ALA A 90 -11.96 -4.35 -3.61
N GLU A 91 -13.22 -4.75 -3.70
CA GLU A 91 -13.62 -5.91 -4.48
C GLU A 91 -13.40 -5.63 -5.97
N GLU A 92 -12.84 -6.61 -6.68
CA GLU A 92 -12.63 -6.54 -8.12
C GLU A 92 -12.66 -7.95 -8.71
N ARG A 93 -13.35 -8.09 -9.84
CA ARG A 93 -13.47 -9.36 -10.57
C ARG A 93 -12.98 -9.28 -11.99
N ASP A 94 -12.66 -8.10 -12.51
CA ASP A 94 -12.07 -7.92 -13.82
C ASP A 94 -10.61 -8.41 -13.81
N PRO A 95 -10.29 -9.49 -14.56
CA PRO A 95 -8.94 -10.01 -14.69
C PRO A 95 -7.92 -8.97 -15.17
N ASP A 96 -8.31 -8.08 -16.09
CA ASP A 96 -7.39 -7.11 -16.71
C ASP A 96 -6.97 -6.02 -15.71
N ILE A 97 -7.87 -5.67 -14.77
CA ILE A 97 -7.58 -4.77 -13.66
C ILE A 97 -6.70 -5.48 -12.64
N LEU A 98 -7.04 -6.71 -12.25
CA LEU A 98 -6.29 -7.49 -11.25
C LEU A 98 -4.83 -7.74 -11.68
N GLN A 99 -4.57 -7.96 -12.97
CA GLN A 99 -3.21 -8.13 -13.51
C GLN A 99 -2.33 -6.87 -13.39
N GLN A 100 -2.93 -5.69 -13.23
CA GLN A 100 -2.22 -4.41 -13.15
C GLN A 100 -2.02 -3.93 -11.70
N MET A 101 -2.69 -4.59 -10.76
CA MET A 101 -2.78 -4.16 -9.36
C MET A 101 -2.16 -5.19 -8.41
N GLY A 102 -2.08 -4.82 -7.14
CA GLY A 102 -1.78 -5.73 -6.04
C GLY A 102 -2.98 -6.60 -5.71
N ALA A 103 -3.11 -7.73 -6.43
CA ALA A 103 -4.27 -8.61 -6.36
C ALA A 103 -4.31 -9.40 -5.04
N LEU A 104 -5.53 -9.60 -4.52
CA LEU A 104 -5.83 -10.25 -3.25
C LEU A 104 -6.93 -11.29 -3.43
N ALA A 105 -6.75 -12.43 -2.77
CA ALA A 105 -7.79 -13.44 -2.59
C ALA A 105 -8.31 -13.27 -1.18
N VAL A 106 -9.37 -12.49 -1.03
CA VAL A 106 -10.00 -12.20 0.27
C VAL A 106 -11.01 -13.28 0.58
N VAL A 107 -10.93 -13.79 1.82
CA VAL A 107 -11.82 -14.82 2.35
C VAL A 107 -12.48 -14.32 3.62
N GLU A 108 -13.70 -14.78 3.89
CA GLU A 108 -14.42 -14.48 5.13
C GLU A 108 -14.42 -15.70 6.06
N ALA A 109 -14.01 -15.50 7.31
CA ALA A 109 -14.12 -16.50 8.35
C ALA A 109 -14.58 -15.84 9.65
N GLY A 110 -15.71 -16.30 10.19
CA GLY A 110 -16.24 -15.79 11.46
C GLY A 110 -16.60 -14.29 11.44
N GLY A 111 -17.00 -13.76 10.28
CA GLY A 111 -17.34 -12.34 10.11
C GLY A 111 -16.13 -11.41 9.95
N ILE A 112 -14.92 -11.96 9.83
CA ILE A 112 -13.70 -11.20 9.59
C ILE A 112 -13.19 -11.54 8.19
N LEU A 113 -12.89 -10.49 7.41
CA LEU A 113 -12.27 -10.63 6.10
C LEU A 113 -10.75 -10.63 6.25
N THR A 114 -10.11 -11.64 5.67
CA THR A 114 -8.65 -11.79 5.68
C THR A 114 -8.14 -12.14 4.28
N VAL A 115 -6.86 -11.85 4.05
CA VAL A 115 -6.18 -12.18 2.81
C VAL A 115 -5.70 -13.63 2.86
N GLY A 116 -6.25 -14.49 2.00
CA GLY A 116 -5.79 -15.88 1.84
C GLY A 116 -4.55 -15.99 0.95
N ALA A 117 -4.47 -15.15 -0.09
CA ALA A 117 -3.30 -15.04 -0.96
C ALA A 117 -3.19 -13.61 -1.51
N ALA A 118 -1.97 -13.19 -1.82
CA ALA A 118 -1.69 -11.88 -2.40
C ALA A 118 -0.55 -11.98 -3.42
N THR A 119 -0.65 -11.23 -4.51
CA THR A 119 0.40 -11.16 -5.54
C THR A 119 0.36 -9.79 -6.21
N ASP A 120 1.51 -9.12 -6.31
CA ASP A 120 1.62 -7.91 -7.12
C ASP A 120 1.63 -8.29 -8.60
N LYS A 121 0.68 -7.74 -9.37
CA LYS A 121 0.59 -7.87 -10.82
C LYS A 121 0.71 -9.32 -11.29
N PRO A 122 -0.21 -10.21 -10.84
CA PRO A 122 -0.15 -11.62 -11.17
C PRO A 122 -0.24 -11.83 -12.69
N THR A 123 0.48 -12.82 -13.22
CA THR A 123 0.31 -13.22 -14.63
C THR A 123 -1.02 -13.94 -14.85
N ASP A 124 -1.45 -14.75 -13.87
CA ASP A 124 -2.75 -15.40 -13.83
C ASP A 124 -3.57 -14.80 -12.67
N PRO A 125 -4.59 -13.98 -12.93
CA PRO A 125 -5.42 -13.37 -11.89
C PRO A 125 -6.48 -14.34 -11.33
N SER A 126 -6.54 -15.59 -11.83
CA SER A 126 -7.52 -16.58 -11.38
C SER A 126 -7.43 -16.82 -9.87
N GLY A 127 -8.55 -16.68 -9.18
CA GLY A 127 -8.64 -16.89 -7.73
C GLY A 127 -8.46 -15.64 -6.87
N PHE A 128 -8.08 -14.50 -7.47
CA PHE A 128 -8.13 -13.20 -6.81
C PHE A 128 -9.53 -12.56 -7.01
N ASN A 129 -9.99 -11.81 -6.02
CA ASN A 129 -11.32 -11.19 -5.99
C ASN A 129 -11.31 -9.75 -5.43
N ALA A 130 -10.12 -9.18 -5.25
CA ALA A 130 -9.91 -7.84 -4.71
C ALA A 130 -8.51 -7.35 -5.07
N PHE A 131 -8.24 -6.07 -4.79
CA PHE A 131 -6.89 -5.51 -4.79
C PHE A 131 -6.70 -4.53 -3.63
N TRP A 132 -5.46 -4.31 -3.20
CA TRP A 132 -5.14 -3.34 -2.15
C TRP A 132 -4.91 -1.93 -2.70
N GLY A 133 -5.27 -0.92 -1.92
CA GLY A 133 -4.88 0.48 -2.14
C GLY A 133 -3.96 1.04 -1.06
N ILE A 134 -4.05 0.52 0.17
CA ILE A 134 -3.16 0.87 1.28
C ILE A 134 -2.74 -0.43 1.96
N VAL A 135 -1.47 -0.53 2.32
CA VAL A 135 -0.94 -1.63 3.12
C VAL A 135 -0.36 -1.07 4.40
N ALA A 136 -0.69 -1.67 5.54
CA ALA A 136 -0.13 -1.29 6.82
C ALA A 136 0.54 -2.47 7.51
N ALA A 137 1.67 -2.20 8.17
CA ALA A 137 2.47 -3.16 8.91
C ALA A 137 2.78 -2.60 10.31
N THR A 138 2.89 -3.48 11.29
CA THR A 138 3.52 -3.11 12.57
C THR A 138 4.98 -2.71 12.35
N GLU A 139 5.57 -2.02 13.32
CA GLU A 139 6.98 -1.61 13.28
C GLU A 139 7.92 -2.80 13.06
N ASN A 140 7.67 -3.93 13.74
CA ASN A 140 8.48 -5.13 13.62
C ASN A 140 8.38 -5.79 12.24
N GLU A 141 7.25 -5.63 11.56
CA GLU A 141 6.98 -6.22 10.24
C GLU A 141 7.34 -5.29 9.08
N ALA A 142 7.46 -3.98 9.33
CA ALA A 142 7.66 -2.96 8.29
C ALA A 142 8.89 -3.23 7.40
N HIS A 143 9.91 -3.93 7.91
CA HIS A 143 11.08 -4.32 7.13
C HIS A 143 10.75 -5.19 5.89
N ARG A 144 9.59 -5.86 5.88
CA ARG A 144 9.11 -6.69 4.76
C ARG A 144 8.15 -5.96 3.82
N LEU A 145 7.88 -4.66 4.03
CA LEU A 145 7.06 -3.89 3.08
C LEU A 145 7.55 -3.96 1.62
N PRO A 146 8.87 -4.02 1.32
CA PRO A 146 9.34 -4.24 -0.04
C PRO A 146 8.85 -5.55 -0.66
N ASP A 147 8.62 -6.59 0.14
CA ASP A 147 8.17 -7.92 -0.32
C ASP A 147 6.71 -7.92 -0.79
N VAL A 148 5.93 -6.89 -0.43
CA VAL A 148 4.54 -6.71 -0.89
C VAL A 148 4.48 -6.52 -2.41
N VAL A 149 5.49 -5.86 -2.98
CA VAL A 149 5.57 -5.47 -4.40
C VAL A 149 6.77 -6.11 -5.12
N GLY A 150 7.59 -6.87 -4.39
CA GLY A 150 8.77 -7.53 -4.90
C GLY A 150 8.42 -8.77 -5.72
N LYS A 151 9.04 -8.93 -6.89
CA LYS A 151 8.87 -10.15 -7.70
C LYS A 151 9.61 -11.33 -7.06
N GLY A 152 8.92 -12.45 -6.92
CA GLY A 152 9.51 -13.74 -6.49
C GLY A 152 9.72 -13.87 -4.98
N ALA A 153 9.22 -12.94 -4.17
CA ALA A 153 9.11 -13.08 -2.73
C ALA A 153 7.68 -13.53 -2.36
N ASP A 154 7.56 -14.31 -1.29
CA ASP A 154 6.26 -14.62 -0.71
C ASP A 154 5.67 -13.34 -0.08
N SER A 155 4.47 -12.96 -0.54
CA SER A 155 3.80 -11.77 -0.02
C SER A 155 3.55 -11.91 1.49
N PRO A 156 3.91 -10.91 2.31
CA PRO A 156 3.65 -10.95 3.75
C PRO A 156 2.17 -10.76 4.09
N LEU A 157 1.31 -10.52 3.09
CA LEU A 157 -0.09 -10.19 3.31
C LEU A 157 -0.98 -11.40 3.61
N ALA A 158 -0.51 -12.63 3.44
CA ALA A 158 -1.30 -13.80 3.83
C ALA A 158 -1.64 -13.76 5.34
N GLY A 159 -2.93 -13.83 5.66
CA GLY A 159 -3.47 -13.67 7.01
C GLY A 159 -3.74 -12.23 7.45
N ALA A 160 -3.40 -11.22 6.64
CA ALA A 160 -3.69 -9.83 6.95
C ALA A 160 -5.20 -9.58 7.00
N VAL A 161 -5.64 -8.68 7.89
CA VAL A 161 -7.03 -8.19 7.90
C VAL A 161 -7.28 -7.35 6.65
N ALA A 162 -8.37 -7.63 5.94
CA ALA A 162 -8.81 -6.88 4.78
C ALA A 162 -9.97 -5.95 5.15
N LEU A 163 -9.70 -4.64 5.13
CA LEU A 163 -10.71 -3.60 5.31
C LEU A 163 -11.28 -3.21 3.96
N MET A 164 -12.47 -3.74 3.66
CA MET A 164 -13.12 -3.48 2.39
C MET A 164 -13.71 -2.07 2.35
N VAL A 165 -13.41 -1.35 1.27
CA VAL A 165 -13.98 -0.03 0.96
C VAL A 165 -14.82 -0.11 -0.31
N GLU A 166 -15.68 0.89 -0.50
CA GLU A 166 -16.57 0.96 -1.66
C GLU A 166 -15.81 1.08 -2.98
N GLY A 167 -14.74 1.88 -3.01
CA GLY A 167 -14.00 2.12 -4.23
C GLY A 167 -12.55 2.51 -4.00
N ILE A 168 -11.71 2.07 -4.92
CA ILE A 168 -10.33 2.49 -5.05
C ILE A 168 -10.08 2.80 -6.53
N VAL A 169 -9.54 3.97 -6.82
CA VAL A 169 -9.20 4.41 -8.18
C VAL A 169 -7.69 4.59 -8.26
N ASN A 170 -7.06 3.91 -9.22
CA ASN A 170 -5.66 4.14 -9.58
C ASN A 170 -5.60 5.06 -10.82
N TYR A 171 -5.08 6.28 -10.64
CA TYR A 171 -4.98 7.28 -11.71
C TYR A 171 -3.84 7.04 -12.71
N ASN A 172 -2.99 6.04 -12.49
CA ASN A 172 -1.99 5.59 -13.45
C ASN A 172 -2.49 4.45 -14.36
N THR A 173 -3.65 3.86 -14.08
CA THR A 173 -4.25 2.87 -14.98
C THR A 173 -4.75 3.60 -16.23
N PRO A 174 -4.33 3.20 -17.45
CA PRO A 174 -4.89 3.78 -18.67
C PRO A 174 -6.40 3.64 -18.65
N ALA A 175 -7.14 4.71 -18.96
CA ALA A 175 -8.57 4.56 -19.23
C ALA A 175 -8.73 3.56 -20.37
N GLY A 176 -9.48 2.48 -20.11
CA GLY A 176 -9.93 1.56 -21.15
C GLY A 176 -10.77 2.28 -22.21
#